data_AF-A0A437A7B9-F1
#
_entry.id   AF-A0A437A7B9-F1
#
_cell.length_a   1.000
_cell.length_b   1.000
_cell.length_c   1.000
_cell.angle_alpha   90.00
_cell.angle_beta   90.00
_cell.angle_gamma   90.00
#
_symmetry.space_group_name_H-M   'P 1'
#
loop_
_entity.id
_entity.type
_entity.pdbx_description
1 polymer ?
#
loop_
_entity_poly.entity_id
_entity_poly.type
_entity_poly.pdbx_seq_one_letter_code
_entity_poly.pdbx_strand_id
1 'polypeptide(L)'
;MVGERKETNQLRQDRHEKFLGSIGRQPLLDVICENDDNLAGPSPTVAAFHEWLDVRVLRRFPDPEATMPLRKMLPDNALIVFSHGDLHPKNILTSPAKPSKIVAIVDWHQSGWYPSHWERCKAEWGNLGDWANKYLPEALESGEHSDELYNAFCMYTQLLGVL
;
A
#
# COMPACT_ATOMS: atom_id res chain seq x y z
N MET A 1 -3.56 26.53 -14.03
CA MET A 1 -3.55 27.13 -12.68
C MET A 1 -3.05 26.07 -11.71
N VAL A 2 -1.93 26.36 -11.05
CA VAL A 2 -1.21 25.46 -10.15
C VAL A 2 -1.71 25.72 -8.74
N GLY A 3 -2.38 24.75 -8.12
CA GLY A 3 -2.88 24.89 -6.75
C GLY A 3 -3.35 23.55 -6.22
N GLU A 4 -2.80 23.16 -5.06
CA GLU A 4 -3.24 22.04 -4.21
C GLU A 4 -2.73 20.63 -4.60
N ARG A 5 -1.40 20.50 -4.75
CA ARG A 5 -0.69 19.20 -4.62
C ARG A 5 0.05 19.15 -3.29
N LYS A 6 -0.56 18.80 -2.13
CA LYS A 6 0.24 18.84 -0.88
C LYS A 6 0.01 17.87 0.28
N GLU A 7 -1.01 17.02 0.41
CA GLU A 7 -1.27 16.48 1.76
C GLU A 7 -0.72 15.09 2.08
N THR A 8 -0.66 14.13 1.15
CA THR A 8 -0.27 12.75 1.49
C THR A 8 1.24 12.51 1.56
N ASN A 9 2.06 13.28 0.84
CA ASN A 9 3.51 13.03 0.69
C ASN A 9 4.43 13.92 1.56
N GLN A 10 3.89 14.63 2.56
CA GLN A 10 4.70 15.49 3.43
C GLN A 10 5.24 14.78 4.67
N LEU A 11 4.59 13.71 5.13
CA LEU A 11 5.11 12.91 6.23
C LEU A 11 6.34 12.15 5.74
N ARG A 12 7.46 12.39 6.40
CA ARG A 12 8.74 11.73 6.12
C ARG A 12 9.31 11.18 7.42
N GLN A 13 9.81 9.95 7.35
CA GLN A 13 10.65 9.41 8.41
C GLN A 13 12.00 10.14 8.44
N ASP A 14 12.66 10.07 9.59
CA ASP A 14 14.07 10.40 9.68
C ASP A 14 14.88 9.56 8.68
N ARG A 15 15.92 10.14 8.10
CA ARG A 15 16.73 9.47 7.07
C ARG A 15 17.48 8.24 7.61
N HIS A 16 17.72 8.18 8.91
CA HIS A 16 18.51 7.14 9.57
C HIS A 16 17.65 6.10 10.31
N GLU A 17 16.36 6.34 10.49
CA GLU A 17 15.45 5.46 11.22
C GLU A 17 14.25 5.04 10.34
N LYS A 18 14.54 4.55 9.14
CA LYS A 18 13.47 4.04 8.28
C LYS A 18 12.96 2.69 8.75
N PHE A 19 11.65 2.50 8.67
CA PHE A 19 10.98 1.24 8.98
C PHE A 19 9.64 1.15 8.26
N LEU A 20 9.19 -0.06 7.98
CA LEU A 20 7.80 -0.35 7.63
C LEU A 20 7.04 -0.68 8.89
N GLY A 21 5.92 -0.02 9.14
CA GLY A 21 5.16 -0.13 10.39
C GLY A 21 4.21 1.04 10.55
N SER A 22 3.28 0.95 11.49
CA SER A 22 2.40 2.08 11.85
C SER A 22 3.15 3.11 12.71
N ILE A 23 2.52 4.26 12.93
CA ILE A 23 3.11 5.35 13.73
C ILE A 23 3.50 4.83 15.12
N GLY A 24 4.70 5.19 15.58
CA GLY A 24 5.24 4.69 16.86
C GLY A 24 5.96 3.35 16.76
N ARG A 25 6.38 2.94 15.55
CA ARG A 25 7.12 1.68 15.29
C ARG A 25 6.33 0.44 15.73
N GLN A 26 5.02 0.47 15.52
CA GLN A 26 4.13 -0.65 15.77
C GLN A 26 3.91 -1.45 14.47
N PRO A 27 3.36 -2.68 14.55
CA PRO A 27 2.99 -3.45 13.37
C PRO A 27 2.06 -2.70 12.42
N LEU A 28 2.09 -3.05 11.14
CA LEU A 28 1.15 -2.54 10.15
C LEU A 28 -0.28 -3.03 10.46
N LEU A 29 -1.25 -2.16 10.19
CA LEU A 29 -2.67 -2.39 10.50
C LEU A 29 -3.51 -2.64 9.24
N ASP A 30 -2.87 -2.72 8.08
CA ASP A 30 -3.54 -3.13 6.84
C ASP A 30 -4.17 -4.52 7.00
N VAL A 31 -5.38 -4.72 6.47
CA VAL A 31 -6.04 -6.03 6.48
C VAL A 31 -5.21 -7.12 5.77
N ILE A 32 -4.44 -6.76 4.73
CA ILE A 32 -3.49 -7.66 4.05
C ILE A 32 -2.30 -7.98 4.97
N CYS A 33 -2.04 -7.15 5.98
CA CYS A 33 -0.99 -7.30 6.98
C CYS A 33 -1.47 -7.97 8.28
N GLU A 34 -2.78 -8.09 8.51
CA GLU A 34 -3.39 -8.69 9.72
C GLU A 34 -3.20 -10.21 9.76
N ASN A 35 -2.50 -10.73 10.76
CA ASN A 35 -2.18 -12.15 10.92
C ASN A 35 -2.21 -12.53 12.41
N ASP A 36 -2.91 -13.61 12.73
CA ASP A 36 -3.18 -14.06 14.10
C ASP A 36 -1.91 -14.42 14.89
N ASP A 37 -0.87 -14.93 14.20
CA ASP A 37 0.29 -15.55 14.84
C ASP A 37 1.63 -14.85 14.53
N ASN A 38 1.64 -13.81 13.70
CA ASN A 38 2.87 -13.06 13.37
C ASN A 38 2.59 -11.63 12.91
N LEU A 39 3.19 -10.67 13.61
CA LEU A 39 3.00 -9.25 13.36
C LEU A 39 3.70 -8.78 12.06
N ALA A 40 3.04 -7.90 11.31
CA ALA A 40 3.60 -7.26 10.12
C ALA A 40 4.55 -6.11 10.49
N GLY A 41 5.76 -6.46 10.90
CA GLY A 41 6.78 -5.50 11.30
C GLY A 41 6.70 -5.05 12.77
N PRO A 42 7.45 -4.01 13.16
CA PRO A 42 8.16 -3.09 12.27
C PRO A 42 9.32 -3.77 11.51
N SER A 43 9.34 -3.63 10.19
CA SER A 43 10.39 -4.20 9.32
C SER A 43 11.43 -3.15 8.97
N PRO A 44 12.74 -3.44 9.04
CA PRO A 44 13.78 -2.45 8.77
C PRO A 44 13.95 -2.13 7.28
N THR A 45 13.53 -3.03 6.39
CA THR A 45 13.67 -2.90 4.93
C THR A 45 12.45 -3.44 4.22
N VAL A 46 12.22 -2.96 2.98
CA VAL A 46 11.16 -3.47 2.11
C VAL A 46 11.38 -4.95 1.80
N ALA A 47 12.62 -5.38 1.57
CA ALA A 47 12.98 -6.79 1.40
C ALA A 47 12.51 -7.67 2.57
N ALA A 48 12.77 -7.26 3.82
CA ALA A 48 12.36 -8.01 5.01
C ALA A 48 10.82 -8.06 5.16
N PHE A 49 10.13 -7.01 4.73
CA PHE A 49 8.67 -7.02 4.66
C PHE A 49 8.15 -7.99 3.59
N HIS A 50 8.74 -8.04 2.40
CA HIS A 50 8.36 -9.00 1.37
C HIS A 50 8.66 -10.46 1.78
N GLU A 51 9.78 -10.71 2.46
CA GLU A 51 10.07 -12.03 3.04
C GLU A 51 9.03 -12.44 4.08
N TRP A 52 8.61 -11.50 4.94
CA TRP A 52 7.51 -11.75 5.87
C TRP A 52 6.20 -12.08 5.14
N LEU A 53 5.90 -11.36 4.05
CA LEU A 53 4.70 -11.59 3.24
C LEU A 53 4.73 -12.97 2.57
N ASP A 54 5.89 -13.41 2.07
CA ASP A 54 6.11 -14.78 1.57
C ASP A 54 5.82 -15.83 2.62
N VAL A 55 6.40 -15.68 3.82
CA VAL A 55 6.19 -16.61 4.93
C VAL A 55 4.71 -16.69 5.28
N ARG A 56 4.02 -15.55 5.30
CA ARG A 56 2.58 -15.50 5.56
C ARG A 56 1.78 -16.24 4.48
N VAL A 57 2.05 -15.97 3.19
CA VAL A 57 1.37 -16.69 2.10
C VAL A 57 1.65 -18.18 2.18
N LEU A 58 2.90 -18.60 2.36
CA LEU A 58 3.27 -20.02 2.42
C LEU A 58 2.64 -20.76 3.61
N ARG A 59 2.35 -20.06 4.72
CA ARG A 59 1.57 -20.66 5.82
C ARG A 59 0.12 -20.94 5.41
N ARG A 60 -0.48 -20.06 4.61
CA ARG A 60 -1.87 -20.18 4.15
C ARG A 60 -2.03 -21.08 2.93
N PHE A 61 -1.04 -21.08 2.04
CA PHE A 61 -0.97 -21.79 0.77
C PHE A 61 0.46 -22.33 0.56
N PRO A 62 0.77 -23.55 1.06
CA PRO A 62 2.13 -24.09 1.13
C PRO A 62 2.63 -24.64 -0.22
N ASP A 63 2.67 -23.77 -1.24
CA ASP A 63 3.19 -24.05 -2.58
C ASP A 63 4.25 -23.01 -2.97
N PRO A 64 5.54 -23.29 -2.72
CA PRO A 64 6.63 -22.39 -3.07
C PRO A 64 6.77 -22.14 -4.58
N GLU A 65 6.38 -23.07 -5.43
CA GLU A 65 6.51 -22.90 -6.88
C GLU A 65 5.53 -21.85 -7.41
N ALA A 66 4.36 -21.73 -6.78
CA ALA A 66 3.38 -20.69 -7.08
C ALA A 66 3.83 -19.29 -6.62
N THR A 67 4.55 -19.18 -5.50
CA THR A 67 4.92 -17.87 -4.91
C THR A 67 6.27 -17.33 -5.36
N MET A 68 7.26 -18.21 -5.63
CA MET A 68 8.62 -17.80 -6.02
C MET A 68 8.68 -16.85 -7.23
N PRO A 69 7.90 -17.07 -8.31
CA PRO A 69 7.88 -16.15 -9.44
C PRO A 69 7.36 -14.76 -9.05
N LEU A 70 6.32 -14.70 -8.20
CA LEU A 70 5.70 -13.45 -7.74
C LEU A 70 6.68 -12.60 -6.92
N ARG A 71 7.47 -13.26 -6.07
CA ARG A 71 8.44 -12.58 -5.21
C ARG A 71 9.47 -11.75 -5.98
N LYS A 72 9.87 -12.21 -7.17
CA LYS A 72 10.82 -11.51 -8.06
C LYS A 72 10.25 -10.24 -8.69
N MET A 73 8.92 -10.10 -8.68
CA MET A 73 8.19 -8.96 -9.24
C MET A 73 7.99 -7.86 -8.19
N LEU A 74 8.28 -8.12 -6.92
CA LEU A 74 8.23 -7.15 -5.84
C LEU A 74 9.57 -6.39 -5.70
N PRO A 75 9.58 -5.05 -5.77
CA PRO A 75 10.80 -4.24 -5.71
C PRO A 75 11.29 -4.06 -4.26
N ASP A 76 12.34 -4.78 -3.89
CA ASP A 76 12.96 -4.72 -2.55
C ASP A 76 13.63 -3.39 -2.20
N ASN A 77 13.89 -2.58 -3.21
CA ASN A 77 14.50 -1.25 -3.10
C ASN A 77 13.46 -0.12 -3.17
N ALA A 78 12.16 -0.43 -3.15
CA ALA A 78 11.10 0.57 -3.15
C ALA A 78 11.28 1.57 -2.00
N LEU A 79 10.83 2.81 -2.23
CA LEU A 79 10.83 3.81 -1.18
C LEU A 79 9.82 3.45 -0.09
N ILE A 80 10.17 3.68 1.18
CA ILE A 80 9.23 3.63 2.29
C ILE A 80 8.53 4.99 2.36
N VAL A 81 7.21 5.00 2.24
CA VAL A 81 6.37 6.21 2.23
C VAL A 81 5.20 6.05 3.19
N PHE A 82 4.66 7.18 3.66
CA PHE A 82 3.44 7.14 4.48
C PHE A 82 2.24 6.96 3.55
N SER A 83 1.52 5.86 3.72
CA SER A 83 0.36 5.51 2.92
C SER A 83 -0.89 5.56 3.80
N HIS A 84 -2.02 5.89 3.18
CA HIS A 84 -3.35 5.83 3.79
C HIS A 84 -3.75 4.37 4.08
N GLY A 85 -3.43 3.45 3.17
CA GLY A 85 -3.69 2.02 3.31
C GLY A 85 -5.14 1.61 3.03
N ASP A 86 -6.09 2.55 2.87
CA ASP A 86 -7.46 2.29 2.37
C ASP A 86 -7.95 3.44 1.48
N LEU A 87 -7.15 3.88 0.50
CA LEU A 87 -7.53 5.01 -0.35
C LEU A 87 -8.67 4.61 -1.30
N HIS A 88 -9.88 4.99 -0.91
CA HIS A 88 -11.12 4.73 -1.64
C HIS A 88 -11.91 6.06 -1.79
N PRO A 89 -12.69 6.28 -2.88
CA PRO A 89 -13.49 7.50 -3.05
C PRO A 89 -14.38 7.85 -1.83
N LYS A 90 -14.95 6.83 -1.17
CA LYS A 90 -15.71 6.96 0.10
C LYS A 90 -14.93 7.68 1.22
N ASN A 91 -13.60 7.59 1.20
CA ASN A 91 -12.67 8.15 2.19
C ASN A 91 -12.12 9.53 1.75
N ILE A 92 -12.64 10.10 0.65
CA ILE A 92 -12.22 11.39 0.12
C ILE A 92 -13.41 12.35 0.13
N LEU A 93 -13.29 13.41 0.92
CA LEU A 93 -14.29 14.46 0.99
C LEU A 93 -13.97 15.54 -0.05
N THR A 94 -14.96 15.91 -0.86
CA THR A 94 -14.83 16.98 -1.86
C THR A 94 -15.69 18.18 -1.54
N SER A 95 -15.34 19.34 -2.08
CA SER A 95 -16.08 20.58 -1.84
C SER A 95 -17.45 20.51 -2.52
N PRO A 96 -18.56 20.77 -1.81
CA PRO A 96 -19.88 20.85 -2.42
C PRO A 96 -19.98 21.92 -3.52
N ALA A 97 -19.21 23.01 -3.37
CA ALA A 97 -19.17 24.11 -4.34
C ALA A 97 -18.23 23.83 -5.53
N LYS A 98 -17.27 22.90 -5.39
CA LYS A 98 -16.29 22.51 -6.41
C LYS A 98 -15.94 21.03 -6.27
N PRO A 99 -16.69 20.11 -6.90
CA PRO A 99 -16.52 18.66 -6.71
C PRO A 99 -15.14 18.09 -7.05
N SER A 100 -14.34 18.80 -7.87
CA SER A 100 -12.95 18.43 -8.17
C SER A 100 -11.94 18.83 -7.09
N LYS A 101 -12.36 19.62 -6.09
CA LYS A 101 -11.50 20.04 -4.99
C LYS A 101 -11.63 19.05 -3.83
N ILE A 102 -10.55 18.35 -3.53
CA ILE A 102 -10.42 17.54 -2.31
C ILE A 102 -10.34 18.50 -1.11
N VAL A 103 -11.14 18.22 -0.08
CA VAL A 103 -11.21 18.98 1.18
C VAL A 103 -10.53 18.22 2.31
N ALA A 104 -10.65 16.88 2.32
CA ALA A 104 -9.99 16.03 3.29
C ALA A 104 -9.90 14.58 2.79
N ILE A 105 -8.92 13.85 3.34
CA ILE A 105 -8.86 12.38 3.30
C ILE A 105 -9.13 11.91 4.73
N VAL A 106 -10.05 10.95 4.89
CA VAL A 106 -10.51 10.44 6.18
C VAL A 106 -10.32 8.93 6.26
N ASP A 107 -10.50 8.35 7.45
CA ASP A 107 -10.41 6.90 7.69
C ASP A 107 -9.00 6.29 7.62
N TRP A 108 -8.05 6.92 8.33
CA TRP A 108 -6.62 6.56 8.36
C TRP A 108 -6.27 5.31 9.20
N HIS A 109 -7.22 4.43 9.50
CA HIS A 109 -7.01 3.32 10.45
C HIS A 109 -5.98 2.27 9.98
N GLN A 110 -5.81 2.11 8.67
CA GLN A 110 -4.80 1.22 8.06
C GLN A 110 -3.51 1.97 7.68
N SER A 111 -3.39 3.24 8.06
CA SER A 111 -2.25 4.05 7.66
C SER A 111 -0.95 3.63 8.32
N GLY A 112 0.16 3.89 7.64
CA GLY A 112 1.46 3.42 8.06
C GLY A 112 2.53 3.67 7.02
N TRP A 113 3.73 3.21 7.33
CA TRP A 113 4.88 3.28 6.44
C TRP A 113 4.97 1.99 5.62
N TYR A 114 4.67 2.08 4.33
CA TYR A 114 4.60 0.95 3.39
C TYR A 114 5.59 1.13 2.23
N PRO A 115 5.84 0.09 1.42
CA PRO A 115 6.52 0.27 0.15
C PRO A 115 5.74 1.24 -0.76
N SER A 116 6.43 2.01 -1.59
CA SER A 116 5.82 3.06 -2.42
C SER A 116 4.80 2.57 -3.45
N HIS A 117 4.81 1.29 -3.78
CA HIS A 117 3.81 0.69 -4.66
C HIS A 117 2.49 0.36 -3.95
N TRP A 118 2.50 0.23 -2.62
CA TRP A 118 1.40 -0.37 -1.83
C TRP A 118 0.06 0.34 -2.01
N GLU A 119 0.04 1.67 -1.86
CA GLU A 119 -1.21 2.45 -1.96
C GLU A 119 -1.85 2.31 -3.33
N ARG A 120 -1.05 2.41 -4.41
CA ARG A 120 -1.56 2.33 -5.77
C ARG A 120 -2.07 0.93 -6.09
N CYS A 121 -1.28 -0.11 -5.79
CA CYS A 121 -1.69 -1.49 -6.03
C CYS A 121 -2.96 -1.85 -5.25
N LYS A 122 -3.07 -1.41 -3.99
CA LYS A 122 -4.27 -1.68 -3.17
C LYS A 122 -5.50 -0.92 -3.66
N ALA A 123 -5.36 0.35 -4.01
CA ALA A 123 -6.46 1.14 -4.55
C ALA A 123 -6.96 0.61 -5.91
N GLU A 124 -6.06 0.10 -6.75
CA GLU A 124 -6.43 -0.58 -8.01
C GLU A 124 -7.10 -1.94 -7.74
N TRP A 125 -6.60 -2.73 -6.77
CA TRP A 125 -7.17 -4.02 -6.38
C TRP A 125 -8.61 -3.92 -5.90
N GLY A 126 -8.96 -2.86 -5.18
CA GLY A 126 -10.33 -2.60 -4.68
C GLY A 126 -11.39 -2.38 -5.76
N ASN A 127 -11.05 -2.52 -7.05
CA ASN A 127 -11.95 -2.49 -8.20
C ASN A 127 -12.86 -1.25 -8.23
N LEU A 128 -12.26 -0.08 -8.08
CA LEU A 128 -12.96 1.22 -8.02
C LEU A 128 -13.50 1.67 -9.40
N GLY A 129 -13.48 0.79 -10.40
CA GLY A 129 -13.90 1.06 -11.78
C GLY A 129 -13.19 2.27 -12.37
N ASP A 130 -13.94 3.10 -13.09
CA ASP A 130 -13.42 4.30 -13.77
C ASP A 130 -12.76 5.31 -12.83
N TRP A 131 -13.09 5.28 -11.54
CA TRP A 131 -12.50 6.21 -10.57
C TRP A 131 -11.00 5.95 -10.40
N ALA A 132 -10.60 4.69 -10.20
CA ALA A 132 -9.19 4.31 -10.02
C ALA A 132 -8.37 4.73 -11.26
N ASN A 133 -8.85 4.36 -12.44
CA ASN A 133 -8.17 4.65 -13.71
C ASN A 133 -8.03 6.14 -13.98
N LYS A 134 -9.02 6.95 -13.56
CA LYS A 134 -9.03 8.37 -13.81
C LYS A 134 -8.18 9.16 -12.82
N TYR A 135 -8.22 8.82 -11.53
CA TYR A 135 -7.67 9.70 -10.50
C TYR A 135 -6.41 9.16 -9.81
N LEU A 136 -6.17 7.84 -9.79
CA LEU A 136 -4.95 7.30 -9.15
C LEU A 136 -3.66 7.69 -9.88
N PRO A 137 -3.58 7.68 -11.23
CA PRO A 137 -2.36 8.11 -11.92
C PRO A 137 -1.98 9.57 -11.62
N GLU A 138 -2.97 10.46 -11.49
CA GLU A 138 -2.76 11.88 -11.16
C GLU A 138 -2.46 12.09 -9.66
N ALA A 139 -3.10 11.32 -8.77
CA ALA A 139 -2.94 11.47 -7.33
C ALA A 139 -1.65 10.83 -6.78
N LEU A 140 -1.17 9.77 -7.43
CA LEU A 140 -0.08 8.91 -6.96
C LEU A 140 1.11 8.88 -7.92
N GLU A 141 1.40 10.00 -8.62
CA GLU A 141 2.45 10.22 -9.65
C GLU A 141 3.87 9.65 -9.36
N SER A 142 4.16 9.06 -8.18
CA SER A 142 5.50 8.67 -7.72
C SER A 142 5.66 7.25 -7.18
N GLY A 143 4.60 6.42 -7.16
CA GLY A 143 4.74 5.01 -6.79
C GLY A 143 5.30 4.17 -7.93
N GLU A 144 6.32 3.34 -7.68
CA GLU A 144 6.72 2.27 -8.60
C GLU A 144 5.48 1.44 -8.97
N HIS A 145 5.24 1.26 -10.26
CA HIS A 145 4.07 0.53 -10.74
C HIS A 145 4.37 -0.04 -12.13
N SER A 146 4.16 -1.35 -12.27
CA SER A 146 4.18 -2.08 -13.53
C SER A 146 3.09 -3.15 -13.48
N ASP A 147 2.70 -3.68 -14.64
CA ASP A 147 1.73 -4.77 -14.71
C ASP A 147 2.21 -6.00 -13.94
N GLU A 148 3.51 -6.29 -13.97
CA GLU A 148 4.11 -7.38 -13.21
C GLU A 148 3.97 -7.17 -11.70
N LEU A 149 4.33 -5.98 -11.21
CA LEU A 149 4.21 -5.64 -9.79
C LEU A 149 2.76 -5.70 -9.32
N TYR A 150 1.84 -5.12 -10.10
CA TYR A 150 0.43 -5.17 -9.77
C TYR A 150 -0.11 -6.61 -9.78
N ASN A 151 0.23 -7.42 -10.77
CA ASN A 151 -0.16 -8.82 -10.83
C ASN A 151 0.38 -9.62 -9.64
N ALA A 152 1.63 -9.39 -9.24
CA ALA A 152 2.18 -10.01 -8.04
C ALA A 152 1.37 -9.62 -6.80
N PHE A 153 1.15 -8.32 -6.58
CA PHE A 153 0.33 -7.82 -5.47
C PHE A 153 -1.06 -8.47 -5.42
N CYS A 154 -1.74 -8.54 -6.57
CA CYS A 154 -3.04 -9.21 -6.72
C CYS A 154 -2.97 -10.68 -6.29
N MET A 155 -1.95 -11.42 -6.75
CA MET A 155 -1.79 -12.83 -6.42
C MET A 155 -1.51 -13.04 -4.92
N TYR A 156 -0.64 -12.24 -4.29
CA TYR A 156 -0.45 -12.29 -2.83
C TYR A 156 -1.77 -12.07 -2.09
N THR A 157 -2.52 -11.04 -2.48
CA THR A 157 -3.80 -10.68 -1.85
C THR A 157 -4.83 -11.81 -1.99
N GLN A 158 -4.94 -12.42 -3.16
CA GLN A 158 -5.81 -13.58 -3.41
C GLN A 158 -5.41 -14.80 -2.58
N LEU A 159 -4.12 -15.14 -2.54
CA LEU A 159 -3.62 -16.29 -1.78
C LEU A 159 -3.82 -16.13 -0.27
N LEU A 160 -3.87 -14.90 0.22
CA LEU A 160 -4.22 -14.58 1.61
C LEU A 160 -5.72 -14.60 1.88
N GLY A 161 -6.57 -14.71 0.86
CA GLY A 161 -8.03 -14.73 1.00
C GLY A 161 -8.62 -13.38 1.40
N VAL A 162 -7.91 -12.28 1.13
CA VAL A 162 -8.40 -10.92 1.37
C VAL A 162 -9.24 -10.52 0.16
N LEU A 163 -10.55 -10.34 0.36
CA LEU A 163 -11.52 -9.94 -0.66
C LEU A 163 -11.92 -8.48 -0.48
#